data_AF-A0A0B2UY79-F1
#
_entry.id   AF-A0A0B2UY79-F1
#
_cell.length_a   1.000
_cell.length_b   1.000
_cell.length_c   1.000
_cell.angle_alpha   90.00
_cell.angle_beta   90.00
_cell.angle_gamma   90.00
#
_symmetry.space_group_name_H-M   'P 1'
#
loop_
_entity.id
_entity.type
_entity.pdbx_description
1 polymer ?
#
loop_
_entity_poly.entity_id
_entity_poly.type
_entity_poly.pdbx_seq_one_letter_code
_entity_poly.pdbx_strand_id
1 'polypeptide(L)'
;MLRFPFITLLLVIAIRYSNAGSCTRMQILGEKLIALFNQFDSPLQKLVQQLRTVEQLLEDKCEKALDDYKTCKKFLDRASSLESDLEGKCSKLRDLGGSQGTRQPYFCPTDWINNGSYCYRLMQSVEATWESAESACMSMGAHLASIHSAVENSFIMSLPGINSVYGSGANSLVANAWIGLRKGGHWQWSDGTLLDYQQWGPMYPTWSFENCGQLVYRHLNNANFGSSILSRWNNFACSMPVQNAVCKMKATPAVRM
;
A
#
# COMPACT_ATOMS: atom_id res chain seq x y z
N MET A 1 28.22 16.79 43.94
CA MET A 1 28.57 17.31 45.29
C MET A 1 30.05 17.72 45.35
N LEU A 2 30.44 18.84 44.73
CA LEU A 2 31.80 19.42 44.86
C LEU A 2 31.78 20.96 44.86
N ARG A 3 30.61 21.57 45.07
CA ARG A 3 30.51 22.99 45.43
C ARG A 3 30.67 23.03 46.95
N PHE A 4 31.63 23.80 47.47
CA PHE A 4 31.72 24.37 48.84
C PHE A 4 33.13 24.46 49.46
N PRO A 5 34.18 23.67 49.18
CA PRO A 5 35.42 23.83 49.93
C PRO A 5 36.30 24.99 49.43
N PHE A 6 36.34 25.28 48.13
CA PHE A 6 37.28 26.27 47.57
C PHE A 6 36.86 27.74 47.75
N ILE A 7 35.59 28.07 47.54
CA ILE A 7 35.09 29.46 47.66
C ILE A 7 35.13 29.90 49.13
N THR A 8 34.79 29.01 50.04
CA THR A 8 34.80 29.27 51.49
C THR A 8 36.22 29.42 52.02
N LEU A 9 37.18 28.63 51.51
CA LEU A 9 38.60 28.74 51.86
C LEU A 9 39.20 30.09 51.39
N LEU A 10 38.85 30.54 50.18
CA LEU A 10 39.32 31.83 49.65
C LEU A 10 38.71 33.03 50.40
N LEU A 11 37.43 32.95 50.79
CA LEU A 11 36.77 33.98 51.61
C LEU A 11 37.37 34.08 53.03
N VAL A 12 37.71 32.94 53.66
CA VAL A 12 38.30 32.91 55.01
C VAL A 12 39.74 33.47 55.02
N ILE A 13 40.52 33.21 53.97
CA ILE A 13 41.88 33.76 53.82
C ILE A 13 41.83 35.29 53.61
N ALA A 14 40.86 35.78 52.83
CA ALA A 14 40.67 37.21 52.54
C ALA A 14 40.28 38.04 53.78
N ILE A 15 39.46 37.50 54.68
CA ILE A 15 38.99 38.20 55.90
C ILE A 15 40.12 38.36 56.92
N ARG A 16 41.08 37.42 56.99
CA ARG A 16 42.19 37.49 57.98
C ARG A 16 43.29 38.51 57.65
N TYR A 17 43.33 39.12 56.46
CA TYR A 17 44.50 39.89 55.97
C TYR A 17 44.18 41.28 55.35
N SER A 18 43.15 42.01 55.79
CA SER A 18 42.72 43.24 55.09
C SER A 18 42.70 44.53 55.92
N ASN A 19 43.46 45.55 55.46
CA ASN A 19 43.20 46.98 55.67
C ASN A 19 42.14 47.48 54.65
N ALA A 20 41.39 48.54 54.96
CA ALA A 20 40.21 49.00 54.20
C ALA A 20 40.37 49.12 52.65
N GLY A 21 41.56 49.49 52.16
CA GLY A 21 41.85 49.53 50.70
C GLY A 21 41.99 48.16 50.02
N SER A 22 42.29 47.11 50.78
CA SER A 22 42.42 45.72 50.32
C SER A 22 41.04 45.04 50.18
N CYS A 23 40.08 45.37 51.06
CA CYS A 23 38.69 44.89 50.99
C CYS A 23 38.00 45.30 49.68
N THR A 24 38.12 46.56 49.27
CA THR A 24 37.44 47.06 48.07
C THR A 24 37.98 46.40 46.79
N ARG A 25 39.30 46.15 46.72
CA ARG A 25 39.92 45.44 45.59
C ARG A 25 39.53 43.96 45.55
N MET A 26 39.44 43.30 46.71
CA MET A 26 38.97 41.91 46.80
C MET A 26 37.48 41.77 46.43
N GLN A 27 36.65 42.76 46.78
CA GLN A 27 35.24 42.78 46.38
C GLN A 27 35.09 42.87 44.86
N ILE A 28 35.83 43.77 44.20
CA ILE A 28 35.83 43.90 42.74
C ILE A 28 36.35 42.62 42.06
N LEU A 29 37.39 42.00 42.62
CA LEU A 29 37.92 40.73 42.09
C LEU A 29 36.89 39.59 42.24
N GLY A 30 36.18 39.55 43.38
CA GLY A 30 35.11 38.59 43.63
C GLY A 30 33.95 38.75 42.65
N GLU A 31 33.49 39.98 42.40
CA GLU A 31 32.45 40.26 41.42
C GLU A 31 32.85 39.87 40.00
N LYS A 32 34.11 40.14 39.60
CA LYS A 32 34.65 39.71 38.29
C LYS A 32 34.73 38.19 38.16
N LEU A 33 35.16 37.48 39.21
CA LEU A 33 35.23 36.02 39.21
C LEU A 33 33.83 35.38 39.17
N ILE A 34 32.85 35.96 39.87
CA ILE A 34 31.45 35.52 39.82
C ILE A 34 30.87 35.74 38.41
N ALA A 35 31.13 36.90 37.80
CA ALA A 35 30.69 37.19 36.44
C ALA A 35 31.29 36.20 35.42
N LEU A 36 32.58 35.90 35.55
CA LEU A 36 33.29 34.94 34.69
C LEU A 36 32.78 33.51 34.92
N PHE A 37 32.54 33.10 36.17
CA PHE A 37 31.95 31.80 36.49
C PHE A 37 30.54 31.66 35.92
N ASN A 38 29.69 32.68 36.08
CA ASN A 38 28.34 32.69 35.54
C ASN A 38 28.32 32.66 34.00
N GLN A 39 29.33 33.25 33.35
CA GLN A 39 29.51 33.22 31.90
C GLN A 39 29.70 31.79 31.36
N PHE A 40 30.29 30.88 32.15
CA PHE A 40 30.49 29.48 31.76
C PHE A 40 29.41 28.53 32.31
N ASP A 41 28.90 28.76 33.53
CA ASP A 41 27.89 27.89 34.18
C ASP A 41 26.55 27.91 33.40
N SER A 42 26.13 29.07 32.90
CA SER A 42 24.84 29.20 32.19
C SER A 42 24.80 28.49 30.82
N PRO A 43 25.80 28.65 29.92
CA PRO A 43 25.85 27.88 28.68
C PRO A 43 25.98 26.37 28.90
N LEU A 44 26.74 25.94 29.91
CA LEU A 44 26.87 24.52 30.26
C LEU A 44 25.54 23.93 30.74
N GLN A 45 24.79 24.62 31.59
CA GLN A 45 23.46 24.17 32.00
C GLN A 45 22.48 24.09 30.83
N LYS A 46 22.56 25.04 29.88
CA LYS A 46 21.75 25.01 28.66
C LYS A 46 22.08 23.79 27.80
N LEU A 47 23.37 23.48 27.63
CA LEU A 47 23.81 22.29 26.89
C LEU A 47 23.35 20.99 27.57
N VAL A 48 23.46 20.90 28.89
CA VAL A 48 22.96 19.73 29.65
C VAL A 48 21.46 19.56 29.48
N GLN A 49 20.68 20.65 29.49
CA GLN A 49 19.25 20.58 29.27
C GLN A 49 18.89 20.16 27.84
N GLN A 50 19.65 20.64 26.85
CA GLN A 50 19.50 20.23 25.46
C GLN A 50 19.81 18.74 25.27
N LEU A 51 20.89 18.23 25.89
CA LEU A 51 21.24 16.81 25.85
C LEU A 51 20.14 15.93 26.45
N ARG A 52 19.60 16.30 27.61
CA ARG A 52 18.45 15.59 28.22
C ARG A 52 17.22 15.59 27.32
N THR A 53 16.96 16.69 26.62
CA THR A 53 15.82 16.77 25.69
C THR A 53 16.01 15.85 24.49
N VAL A 54 17.24 15.75 23.97
CA VAL A 54 17.58 14.84 22.88
C VAL A 54 17.51 13.38 23.34
N GLU A 55 17.98 13.08 24.55
CA GLU A 55 17.90 11.75 25.16
C GLU A 55 16.44 11.28 25.28
N GLN A 56 15.57 12.12 25.84
CA GLN A 56 14.14 11.82 25.94
C GLN A 56 13.49 11.60 24.56
N LEU A 57 13.82 12.44 23.57
CA LEU A 57 13.29 12.30 22.22
C LEU A 57 13.73 10.98 21.57
N LEU A 58 14.94 10.52 21.84
CA LEU A 58 15.45 9.26 21.33
C LEU A 58 14.75 8.07 21.99
N GLU A 59 14.54 8.13 23.30
CA GLU A 59 13.78 7.11 24.05
C GLU A 59 12.35 6.97 23.50
N ASP A 60 11.61 8.08 23.40
CA ASP A 60 10.23 8.09 22.91
C ASP A 60 10.13 7.52 21.48
N LYS A 61 11.08 7.88 20.60
CA LYS A 61 11.12 7.36 19.22
C LYS A 61 11.44 5.87 19.17
N CYS A 62 12.36 5.39 20.01
CA CYS A 62 12.72 3.98 20.09
C CYS A 62 11.55 3.14 20.62
N GLU A 63 10.82 3.61 21.62
CA GLU A 63 9.63 2.92 22.15
C GLU A 63 8.54 2.82 21.09
N LYS A 64 8.26 3.92 20.38
CA LYS A 64 7.28 3.91 19.28
C LYS A 64 7.66 2.93 18.18
N ALA A 65 8.91 2.94 17.74
CA ALA A 65 9.40 2.01 16.71
C ALA A 65 9.28 0.54 17.15
N LEU A 66 9.51 0.27 18.45
CA LEU A 66 9.35 -1.07 19.01
C LEU A 66 7.88 -1.51 19.06
N ASP A 67 6.96 -0.60 19.38
CA ASP A 67 5.53 -0.89 19.36
C ASP A 67 5.00 -1.13 17.94
N ASP A 68 5.42 -0.30 16.99
CA ASP A 68 5.12 -0.47 15.56
C ASP A 68 5.63 -1.83 15.06
N TYR A 69 6.86 -2.23 15.44
CA TYR A 69 7.41 -3.55 15.13
C TYR A 69 6.59 -4.69 15.73
N LYS A 70 6.21 -4.61 17.02
CA LYS A 70 5.39 -5.62 17.69
C LYS A 70 4.02 -5.76 17.02
N THR A 71 3.42 -4.64 16.63
CA THR A 71 2.15 -4.60 15.92
C THR A 71 2.27 -5.25 14.55
N CYS A 72 3.29 -4.89 13.77
CA CYS A 72 3.59 -5.51 12.48
C CYS A 72 3.78 -7.03 12.61
N LYS A 73 4.55 -7.48 13.61
CA LYS A 73 4.77 -8.90 13.87
C LYS A 73 3.47 -9.65 14.16
N LYS A 74 2.55 -9.09 14.95
CA LYS A 74 1.23 -9.69 15.19
C LYS A 74 0.41 -9.86 13.91
N PHE A 75 0.47 -8.88 13.00
CA PHE A 75 -0.20 -9.01 11.70
C PHE A 75 0.42 -10.13 10.86
N LEU A 76 1.74 -10.23 10.85
CA LEU A 76 2.46 -11.29 10.14
C LEU A 76 2.08 -12.68 10.68
N ASP A 77 2.11 -12.87 12.00
CA ASP A 77 1.75 -14.14 12.64
C ASP A 77 0.29 -14.53 12.32
N ARG A 78 -0.63 -13.55 12.30
CA ARG A 78 -2.03 -13.78 11.93
C ARG A 78 -2.19 -14.13 10.44
N ALA A 79 -1.41 -13.51 9.56
CA ALA A 79 -1.41 -13.84 8.13
C ALA A 79 -0.94 -15.29 7.91
N SER A 80 0.16 -15.71 8.55
CA SER A 80 0.65 -17.09 8.47
C SER A 80 -0.34 -18.12 9.04
N SER A 81 -1.02 -17.79 10.14
CA SER A 81 -2.09 -18.66 10.67
C SER A 81 -3.25 -18.82 9.69
N LEU A 82 -3.65 -17.72 9.02
CA LEU A 82 -4.74 -17.76 8.03
C LEU A 82 -4.35 -18.58 6.79
N GLU A 83 -3.09 -18.47 6.35
CA GLU A 83 -2.54 -19.28 5.26
C GLU A 83 -2.61 -20.76 5.60
N SER A 84 -2.17 -21.17 6.80
CA SER A 84 -2.26 -22.56 7.26
C SER A 84 -3.70 -23.06 7.35
N ASP A 85 -4.64 -22.23 7.84
CA ASP A 85 -6.06 -22.56 7.88
C ASP A 85 -6.65 -22.77 6.47
N LEU A 86 -6.25 -21.92 5.51
CA LEU A 86 -6.68 -22.03 4.12
C LEU A 86 -6.11 -23.28 3.47
N GLU A 87 -4.84 -23.61 3.70
CA GLU A 87 -4.23 -24.86 3.23
C GLU A 87 -4.95 -26.08 3.78
N GLY A 88 -5.26 -26.09 5.08
CA GLY A 88 -6.03 -27.16 5.72
C GLY A 88 -7.43 -27.32 5.13
N LYS A 89 -8.14 -26.21 4.89
CA LYS A 89 -9.45 -26.21 4.22
C LYS A 89 -9.36 -26.71 2.78
N CYS A 90 -8.35 -26.27 2.03
CA CYS A 90 -8.10 -26.73 0.67
C CYS A 90 -7.80 -28.23 0.62
N SER A 91 -7.00 -28.76 1.55
CA SER A 91 -6.75 -30.21 1.65
C SER A 91 -8.04 -30.97 1.93
N LYS A 92 -8.85 -30.50 2.87
CA LYS A 92 -10.13 -31.16 3.20
C LYS A 92 -11.13 -31.12 2.05
N LEU A 93 -11.16 -30.04 1.27
CA LEU A 93 -11.98 -29.95 0.05
C LEU A 93 -11.49 -30.90 -1.04
N ARG A 94 -10.18 -31.15 -1.14
CA ARG A 94 -9.61 -32.16 -2.04
C ARG A 94 -10.07 -33.57 -1.65
N ASP A 95 -10.13 -33.88 -0.36
CA ASP A 95 -10.52 -35.20 0.15
C ASP A 95 -12.05 -35.43 0.06
N LEU A 96 -12.85 -34.37 0.21
CA LEU A 96 -14.30 -34.39 -0.05
C LEU A 96 -14.67 -34.45 -1.55
N GLY A 97 -13.70 -34.23 -2.44
CA GLY A 97 -13.84 -34.40 -3.89
C GLY A 97 -13.82 -35.86 -4.38
N GLY A 98 -13.77 -36.83 -3.46
CA GLY A 98 -13.78 -38.28 -3.73
C GLY A 98 -15.12 -38.88 -4.18
N SER A 99 -16.03 -38.10 -4.78
CA SER A 99 -17.09 -38.65 -5.63
C SER A 99 -16.89 -38.11 -7.04
N GLN A 100 -16.56 -39.02 -7.96
CA GLN A 100 -16.29 -38.70 -9.36
C GLN A 100 -17.57 -38.23 -10.07
N GLY A 101 -17.89 -36.94 -9.96
CA GLY A 101 -18.36 -36.23 -11.13
C GLY A 101 -17.13 -35.97 -12.00
N THR A 102 -17.01 -36.66 -13.13
CA THR A 102 -15.89 -36.48 -14.06
C THR A 102 -15.76 -34.99 -14.41
N ARG A 103 -14.84 -34.25 -13.77
CA ARG A 103 -14.39 -32.95 -14.27
C ARG A 103 -13.76 -33.27 -15.62
N GLN A 104 -14.52 -33.11 -16.70
CA GLN A 104 -13.94 -33.18 -18.03
C GLN A 104 -12.81 -32.16 -18.07
N PRO A 105 -11.59 -32.56 -18.49
CA PRO A 105 -10.52 -31.59 -18.71
C PRO A 105 -11.07 -30.50 -19.64
N TYR A 106 -11.11 -29.26 -19.18
CA TYR A 106 -11.50 -28.15 -20.02
C TYR A 106 -10.24 -27.65 -20.74
N PHE A 107 -10.29 -27.57 -22.06
CA PHE A 107 -9.19 -27.08 -22.88
C PHE A 107 -9.38 -25.62 -23.23
N CYS A 108 -8.27 -24.87 -23.16
CA CYS A 108 -8.16 -23.51 -23.65
C CYS A 108 -7.21 -23.47 -24.86
N PRO A 109 -7.45 -22.57 -25.82
CA PRO A 109 -6.50 -22.36 -26.92
C PRO A 109 -5.13 -21.93 -26.40
N THR A 110 -4.09 -22.07 -27.22
CA THR A 110 -2.75 -21.57 -26.92
C THR A 110 -2.79 -20.10 -26.52
N ASP A 111 -2.01 -19.73 -25.50
CA ASP A 111 -1.95 -18.38 -24.91
C ASP A 111 -3.20 -17.92 -24.13
N TRP A 112 -4.13 -18.84 -23.84
CA TRP A 112 -5.26 -18.61 -22.93
C TRP A 112 -5.07 -19.36 -21.62
N ILE A 113 -5.41 -18.71 -20.51
CA ILE A 113 -5.30 -19.29 -19.17
C ILE A 113 -6.63 -19.88 -18.76
N ASN A 114 -6.63 -21.17 -18.40
CA ASN A 114 -7.81 -21.86 -17.89
C ASN A 114 -8.12 -21.43 -16.46
N ASN A 115 -9.41 -21.15 -16.20
CA ASN A 115 -9.95 -21.07 -14.85
C ASN A 115 -11.35 -21.71 -14.83
N GLY A 116 -11.37 -23.01 -14.56
CA GLY A 116 -12.58 -23.81 -14.54
C GLY A 116 -13.19 -23.96 -15.94
N SER A 117 -14.43 -23.51 -16.11
CA SER A 117 -15.19 -23.64 -17.36
C SER A 117 -14.95 -22.48 -18.35
N TYR A 118 -13.97 -21.61 -18.08
CA TYR A 118 -13.66 -20.45 -18.91
C TYR A 118 -12.16 -20.32 -19.16
N CYS A 119 -11.85 -19.67 -20.27
CA CYS A 119 -10.51 -19.33 -20.70
C CYS A 119 -10.38 -17.81 -20.75
N TYR A 120 -9.25 -17.28 -20.27
CA TYR A 120 -9.01 -15.86 -20.17
C TYR A 120 -7.70 -15.47 -20.85
N ARG A 121 -7.66 -14.28 -21.44
CA ARG A 121 -6.45 -13.73 -22.04
C ARG A 121 -6.35 -12.24 -21.78
N LEU A 122 -5.20 -11.80 -21.28
CA LEU A 122 -4.85 -10.39 -21.25
C LEU A 122 -4.27 -10.00 -22.61
N MET A 123 -4.93 -9.06 -23.28
CA MET A 123 -4.38 -8.36 -24.43
C MET A 123 -3.62 -7.13 -23.92
N GLN A 124 -2.37 -6.98 -24.34
CA GLN A 124 -1.49 -5.86 -23.98
C GLN A 124 -1.17 -5.01 -25.21
N SER A 125 -0.85 -3.73 -24.98
CA SER A 125 -0.44 -2.77 -26.02
C SER A 125 -1.43 -2.67 -27.20
N VAL A 126 -2.72 -2.82 -26.92
CA VAL A 126 -3.78 -2.75 -27.93
C VAL A 126 -4.07 -1.30 -28.32
N GLU A 127 -3.91 -0.37 -27.37
CA GLU A 127 -4.30 1.05 -27.49
C GLU A 127 -5.68 1.23 -28.13
N ALA A 128 -6.66 0.51 -27.59
CA ALA A 128 -7.99 0.39 -28.19
C ALA A 128 -9.07 1.13 -27.40
N THR A 129 -10.08 1.61 -28.12
CA THR A 129 -11.38 1.96 -27.54
C THR A 129 -12.07 0.71 -27.01
N TRP A 130 -13.10 0.88 -26.18
CA TRP A 130 -13.85 -0.26 -25.65
C TRP A 130 -14.46 -1.10 -26.79
N GLU A 131 -15.07 -0.45 -27.79
CA GLU A 131 -15.66 -1.14 -28.93
C GLU A 131 -14.64 -1.90 -29.77
N SER A 132 -13.44 -1.33 -29.97
CA SER A 132 -12.37 -2.00 -30.71
C SER A 132 -11.82 -3.20 -29.93
N ALA A 133 -11.73 -3.10 -28.60
CA ALA A 133 -11.29 -4.20 -27.75
C ALA A 133 -12.31 -5.35 -27.71
N GLU A 134 -13.61 -5.03 -27.63
CA GLU A 134 -14.69 -6.02 -27.74
C GLU A 134 -14.65 -6.73 -29.09
N SER A 135 -14.53 -5.98 -30.20
CA SER A 135 -14.42 -6.57 -31.53
C SER A 135 -13.19 -7.49 -31.67
N ALA A 136 -12.08 -7.16 -31.01
CA ALA A 136 -10.89 -8.00 -31.00
C ALA A 136 -11.09 -9.29 -30.18
N CYS A 137 -11.79 -9.23 -29.05
CA CYS A 137 -12.17 -10.46 -28.33
C CYS A 137 -13.13 -11.32 -29.16
N MET A 138 -14.13 -10.71 -29.81
CA MET A 138 -15.10 -11.41 -30.66
C MET A 138 -14.45 -12.12 -31.85
N SER A 139 -13.43 -11.52 -32.47
CA SER A 139 -12.70 -12.18 -33.57
C SER A 139 -11.94 -13.44 -33.14
N MET A 140 -11.65 -13.58 -31.84
CA MET A 140 -11.07 -14.79 -31.23
C MET A 140 -12.13 -15.75 -30.67
N GLY A 141 -13.43 -15.50 -30.89
CA GLY A 141 -14.51 -16.32 -30.31
C GLY A 141 -14.74 -16.06 -28.81
N ALA A 142 -14.34 -14.89 -28.32
CA ALA A 142 -14.48 -14.46 -26.94
C ALA A 142 -15.31 -13.17 -26.83
N HIS A 143 -15.54 -12.71 -25.62
CA HIS A 143 -16.00 -11.35 -25.33
C HIS A 143 -15.00 -10.67 -24.38
N LEU A 144 -15.07 -9.36 -24.22
CA LEU A 144 -14.45 -8.73 -23.06
C LEU A 144 -15.01 -9.39 -21.78
N ALA A 145 -14.14 -9.57 -20.80
CA ALA A 145 -14.44 -10.41 -19.65
C ALA A 145 -15.60 -9.85 -18.81
N SER A 146 -16.61 -10.68 -18.60
CA SER A 146 -17.57 -10.59 -17.49
C SER A 146 -16.97 -11.15 -16.21
N ILE A 147 -17.39 -10.61 -15.05
CA ILE A 147 -16.86 -10.98 -13.73
C ILE A 147 -18.03 -11.21 -12.76
N HIS A 148 -18.13 -12.41 -12.22
CA HIS A 148 -19.27 -12.90 -11.42
C HIS A 148 -18.90 -13.28 -9.98
N SER A 149 -17.64 -13.10 -9.58
CA SER A 149 -17.22 -13.37 -8.20
C SER A 149 -15.93 -12.67 -7.82
N ALA A 150 -15.69 -12.55 -6.51
CA ALA A 150 -14.43 -12.06 -5.97
C ALA A 150 -13.24 -12.98 -6.31
N VAL A 151 -13.49 -14.29 -6.44
CA VAL A 151 -12.47 -15.27 -6.83
C VAL A 151 -12.08 -15.08 -8.29
N GLU A 152 -13.05 -14.91 -9.19
CA GLU A 152 -12.81 -14.63 -10.61
C GLU A 152 -12.10 -13.28 -10.80
N ASN A 153 -12.53 -12.24 -10.09
CA ASN A 153 -11.87 -10.93 -10.11
C ASN A 153 -10.39 -11.04 -9.70
N SER A 154 -10.11 -11.76 -8.61
CA SER A 154 -8.75 -12.00 -8.13
C SER A 154 -7.93 -12.86 -9.10
N PHE A 155 -8.55 -13.84 -9.74
CA PHE A 155 -7.91 -14.65 -10.78
C PHE A 155 -7.51 -13.78 -11.98
N ILE A 156 -8.42 -12.91 -12.47
CA ILE A 156 -8.11 -11.99 -13.56
C ILE A 156 -6.92 -11.11 -13.18
N MET A 157 -6.84 -10.62 -11.94
CA MET A 157 -5.69 -9.85 -11.43
C MET A 157 -4.37 -10.62 -11.38
N SER A 158 -4.39 -11.95 -11.54
CA SER A 158 -3.21 -12.83 -11.55
C SER A 158 -2.75 -13.27 -12.94
N LEU A 159 -3.45 -12.85 -14.00
CA LEU A 159 -3.10 -13.21 -15.37
C LEU A 159 -1.66 -12.79 -15.73
N PRO A 160 -0.92 -13.63 -16.48
CA PRO A 160 0.42 -13.30 -16.94
C PRO A 160 0.43 -11.96 -17.70
N GLY A 161 1.45 -11.13 -17.44
CA GLY A 161 1.58 -9.81 -18.07
C GLY A 161 0.87 -8.67 -17.34
N ILE A 162 0.11 -8.93 -16.28
CA ILE A 162 -0.37 -7.85 -15.39
C ILE A 162 0.80 -7.19 -14.67
N ASN A 163 1.88 -7.92 -14.38
CA ASN A 163 2.99 -7.32 -13.64
C ASN A 163 3.79 -6.29 -14.46
N SER A 164 3.84 -6.43 -15.79
CA SER A 164 4.45 -5.44 -16.69
C SER A 164 3.62 -4.15 -16.78
N VAL A 165 2.33 -4.21 -16.46
CA VAL A 165 1.43 -3.06 -16.38
C VAL A 165 1.75 -2.17 -15.16
N TYR A 166 2.24 -2.73 -14.05
CA TYR A 166 2.64 -1.95 -12.86
C TYR A 166 3.90 -1.09 -13.08
N GLY A 167 4.76 -1.44 -14.05
CA GLY A 167 6.10 -0.88 -14.21
C GLY A 167 6.20 0.42 -15.02
N SER A 168 5.17 0.80 -15.77
CA SER A 168 5.21 1.96 -16.67
C SER A 168 4.81 3.26 -15.98
N GLY A 169 5.64 3.76 -15.05
CA GLY A 169 5.57 5.10 -14.46
C GLY A 169 4.26 5.47 -13.73
N ALA A 170 4.37 6.02 -12.52
CA ALA A 170 3.25 6.38 -11.63
C ALA A 170 2.13 7.28 -12.22
N ASN A 171 2.28 7.77 -13.46
CA ASN A 171 1.40 8.75 -14.11
C ASN A 171 0.59 8.21 -15.30
N SER A 172 0.78 6.95 -15.75
CA SER A 172 0.12 6.47 -16.96
C SER A 172 -1.31 5.98 -16.71
N LEU A 173 -2.34 6.73 -17.12
CA LEU A 173 -3.76 6.29 -17.11
C LEU A 173 -4.00 5.05 -17.98
N VAL A 174 -2.98 4.67 -18.75
CA VAL A 174 -3.07 3.72 -19.85
C VAL A 174 -2.87 2.26 -19.39
N ALA A 175 -2.47 2.05 -18.14
CA ALA A 175 -2.23 0.73 -17.54
C ALA A 175 -3.51 -0.10 -17.23
N ASN A 176 -4.69 0.50 -17.15
CA ASN A 176 -5.91 -0.28 -16.87
C ASN A 176 -6.24 -1.25 -18.02
N ALA A 177 -7.15 -2.20 -17.81
CA ALA A 177 -7.72 -2.99 -18.91
C ALA A 177 -9.21 -2.80 -19.06
N TRP A 178 -9.68 -2.77 -20.31
CA TRP A 178 -11.10 -2.94 -20.60
C TRP A 178 -11.62 -4.30 -20.10
N ILE A 179 -12.82 -4.25 -19.53
CA ILE A 179 -13.66 -5.41 -19.22
C ILE A 179 -15.01 -5.23 -19.91
N GLY A 180 -15.84 -6.27 -19.96
CA GLY A 180 -17.05 -6.28 -20.79
C GLY A 180 -18.19 -5.38 -20.30
N LEU A 181 -17.96 -4.55 -19.28
CA LEU A 181 -19.00 -3.76 -18.64
C LEU A 181 -19.28 -2.49 -19.45
N ARG A 182 -20.53 -2.26 -19.84
CA ARG A 182 -20.96 -1.06 -20.57
C ARG A 182 -22.32 -0.56 -20.08
N LYS A 183 -22.56 0.75 -20.18
CA LYS A 183 -23.82 1.42 -19.83
C LYS A 183 -24.50 2.01 -21.07
N GLY A 184 -25.50 1.31 -21.60
CA GLY A 184 -26.42 1.85 -22.64
C GLY A 184 -27.70 2.49 -22.06
N GLY A 185 -27.92 2.28 -20.76
CA GLY A 185 -29.01 2.82 -19.94
C GLY A 185 -28.85 2.32 -18.52
N HIS A 186 -28.64 1.00 -18.40
CA HIS A 186 -28.15 0.31 -17.21
C HIS A 186 -26.80 -0.35 -17.49
N TRP A 187 -26.05 -0.67 -16.45
CA TRP A 187 -24.80 -1.42 -16.55
C TRP A 187 -25.07 -2.88 -16.91
N GLN A 188 -24.37 -3.40 -17.90
CA GLN A 188 -24.52 -4.77 -18.40
C GLN A 188 -23.20 -5.29 -18.97
N TRP A 189 -23.03 -6.61 -18.99
CA TRP A 189 -21.91 -7.28 -19.65
C TRP A 189 -22.15 -7.41 -21.17
N SER A 190 -21.08 -7.30 -21.96
CA SER A 190 -21.13 -7.42 -23.42
C SER A 190 -21.45 -8.83 -23.91
N ASP A 191 -21.11 -9.84 -23.11
CA ASP A 191 -21.44 -11.25 -23.37
C ASP A 191 -22.90 -11.63 -23.04
N GLY A 192 -23.70 -10.66 -22.56
CA GLY A 192 -25.12 -10.85 -22.23
C GLY A 192 -25.37 -11.56 -20.90
N THR A 193 -24.33 -11.87 -20.11
CA THR A 193 -24.50 -12.45 -18.77
C THR A 193 -25.05 -11.43 -17.76
N LEU A 194 -25.61 -11.93 -16.66
CA LEU A 194 -26.17 -11.08 -15.60
C LEU A 194 -25.07 -10.31 -14.86
N LEU A 195 -25.36 -9.07 -14.50
CA LEU A 195 -24.53 -8.29 -13.57
C LEU A 195 -24.88 -8.65 -12.12
N ASP A 196 -24.38 -9.80 -11.67
CA ASP A 196 -24.63 -10.41 -10.35
C ASP A 196 -23.52 -10.16 -9.31
N TYR A 197 -22.39 -9.62 -9.76
CA TYR A 197 -21.25 -9.24 -8.92
C TYR A 197 -20.74 -7.86 -9.32
N GLN A 198 -20.32 -7.09 -8.32
CA GLN A 198 -19.80 -5.73 -8.51
C GLN A 198 -18.62 -5.48 -7.57
N GLN A 199 -17.53 -4.94 -8.12
CA GLN A 199 -16.30 -4.64 -7.37
C GLN A 199 -15.80 -3.22 -7.69
N TRP A 200 -16.72 -2.26 -7.70
CA TRP A 200 -16.39 -0.85 -7.92
C TRP A 200 -15.35 -0.33 -6.93
N GLY A 201 -14.50 0.55 -7.42
CA GLY A 201 -13.60 1.34 -6.59
C GLY A 201 -14.40 2.37 -5.79
N PRO A 202 -13.82 2.90 -4.70
CA PRO A 202 -14.42 4.03 -3.98
C PRO A 202 -14.82 5.14 -4.94
N MET A 203 -16.05 5.66 -4.80
CA MET A 203 -16.63 6.75 -5.62
C MET A 203 -16.96 6.38 -7.07
N TYR A 204 -16.81 5.12 -7.47
CA TYR A 204 -17.25 4.61 -8.77
C TYR A 204 -18.55 3.79 -8.65
N PRO A 205 -19.38 3.73 -9.70
CA PRO A 205 -19.24 4.49 -10.94
C PRO A 205 -19.56 5.99 -10.74
N THR A 206 -18.84 6.85 -11.46
CA THR A 206 -19.11 8.30 -11.53
C THR A 206 -20.29 8.59 -12.45
N TRP A 207 -20.81 9.82 -12.37
CA TRP A 207 -21.98 10.25 -13.16
C TRP A 207 -21.59 10.88 -14.51
N SER A 208 -20.29 11.08 -14.75
CA SER A 208 -19.74 11.57 -16.02
C SER A 208 -19.99 10.57 -17.18
N PHE A 209 -19.84 11.02 -18.43
CA PHE A 209 -20.05 10.30 -19.70
C PHE A 209 -19.12 9.08 -19.93
N GLU A 210 -18.71 8.45 -18.85
CA GLU A 210 -17.84 7.30 -18.73
C GLU A 210 -18.72 6.05 -18.62
N ASN A 211 -19.08 5.48 -19.76
CA ASN A 211 -20.05 4.39 -19.83
C ASN A 211 -19.41 3.01 -20.03
N CYS A 212 -18.09 2.88 -19.90
CA CYS A 212 -17.38 1.61 -20.08
C CYS A 212 -16.52 1.28 -18.86
N GLY A 213 -16.54 0.04 -18.40
CA GLY A 213 -15.81 -0.39 -17.20
C GLY A 213 -14.37 -0.80 -17.50
N GLN A 214 -13.45 -0.46 -16.60
CA GLN A 214 -12.07 -0.95 -16.62
C GLN A 214 -11.73 -1.66 -15.32
N LEU A 215 -10.84 -2.64 -15.41
CA LEU A 215 -10.14 -3.20 -14.27
C LEU A 215 -8.92 -2.32 -13.95
N VAL A 216 -8.82 -1.89 -12.69
CA VAL A 216 -7.73 -1.04 -12.24
C VAL A 216 -6.56 -1.87 -11.73
N TYR A 217 -5.46 -1.81 -12.48
CA TYR A 217 -4.17 -2.40 -12.13
C TYR A 217 -3.20 -1.40 -11.50
N ARG A 218 -3.62 -0.16 -11.22
CA ARG A 218 -2.71 0.81 -10.60
C ARG A 218 -2.79 0.75 -9.08
N HIS A 219 -1.63 0.65 -8.42
CA HIS A 219 -1.50 1.11 -7.04
C HIS A 219 -1.57 2.64 -7.00
N LEU A 220 -2.75 3.21 -6.79
CA LEU A 220 -2.84 4.61 -6.34
C LEU A 220 -2.58 4.64 -4.83
N ASN A 221 -1.31 4.70 -4.44
CA ASN A 221 -0.94 5.11 -3.09
C ASN A 221 -1.14 6.62 -2.99
N ASN A 222 -2.38 7.06 -2.80
CA ASN A 222 -2.68 8.45 -2.51
C ASN A 222 -3.23 8.54 -1.09
N ALA A 223 -2.53 9.27 -0.22
CA ALA A 223 -2.89 9.51 1.17
C ALA A 223 -4.31 10.09 1.33
N ASN A 224 -4.87 10.70 0.27
CA ASN A 224 -6.23 11.24 0.27
C ASN A 224 -7.34 10.20 0.01
N PHE A 225 -7.03 9.01 -0.52
CA PHE A 225 -8.03 8.01 -0.91
C PHE A 225 -8.22 6.87 0.12
N GLY A 226 -7.40 6.84 1.19
CA GLY A 226 -7.54 5.93 2.34
C GLY A 226 -7.54 4.43 2.04
N SER A 227 -7.49 4.01 0.78
CA SER A 227 -7.54 2.61 0.33
C SER A 227 -6.98 2.47 -1.09
N SER A 228 -6.33 1.34 -1.35
CA SER A 228 -5.84 0.97 -2.67
C SER A 228 -7.04 0.68 -3.58
N ILE A 229 -7.10 1.33 -4.74
CA ILE A 229 -8.09 1.02 -5.79
C ILE A 229 -7.68 -0.20 -6.64
N LEU A 230 -6.60 -0.88 -6.26
CA LEU A 230 -6.14 -2.09 -6.94
C LEU A 230 -7.23 -3.17 -6.88
N SER A 231 -7.37 -3.91 -7.97
CA SER A 231 -8.35 -5.02 -8.08
C SER A 231 -9.81 -4.55 -8.02
N ARG A 232 -10.06 -3.26 -8.24
CA ARG A 232 -11.39 -2.65 -8.31
C ARG A 232 -11.72 -2.19 -9.72
N TRP A 233 -12.98 -1.86 -9.94
CA TRP A 233 -13.49 -1.36 -11.22
C TRP A 233 -13.68 0.15 -11.18
N ASN A 234 -13.38 0.84 -12.27
CA ASN A 234 -13.85 2.19 -12.52
C ASN A 234 -14.65 2.22 -13.82
N ASN A 235 -15.40 3.29 -14.03
CA ASN A 235 -15.93 3.61 -15.35
C ASN A 235 -15.06 4.68 -16.03
N PHE A 236 -14.93 4.58 -17.35
CA PHE A 236 -14.12 5.44 -18.19
C PHE A 236 -14.81 5.71 -19.54
N ALA A 237 -14.34 6.73 -20.25
CA ALA A 237 -14.88 7.11 -21.55
C ALA A 237 -14.58 6.03 -22.60
N CYS A 238 -15.62 5.43 -23.17
CA CYS A 238 -15.52 4.31 -24.12
C CYS A 238 -14.63 4.63 -25.34
N SER A 239 -14.63 5.88 -25.78
CA SER A 239 -13.87 6.38 -26.92
C SER A 239 -12.39 6.62 -26.63
N MET A 240 -11.96 6.56 -25.37
CA MET A 240 -10.56 6.77 -25.01
C MET A 240 -9.75 5.49 -25.21
N PRO A 241 -8.52 5.57 -25.74
CA PRO A 241 -7.67 4.41 -25.91
C PRO A 241 -7.14 3.93 -24.55
N VAL A 242 -7.14 2.61 -24.37
CA VAL A 242 -6.58 1.90 -23.21
C VAL A 242 -5.64 0.82 -23.72
N GLN A 243 -4.48 0.64 -23.07
CA GLN A 243 -3.47 -0.28 -23.58
C GLN A 243 -3.88 -1.74 -23.42
N ASN A 244 -4.73 -2.06 -22.46
CA ASN A 244 -5.03 -3.45 -22.12
C ASN A 244 -6.52 -3.77 -22.25
N ALA A 245 -6.81 -5.04 -22.44
CA ALA A 245 -8.16 -5.61 -22.42
C ALA A 245 -8.11 -7.05 -21.91
N VAL A 246 -9.13 -7.49 -21.18
CA VAL A 246 -9.25 -8.90 -20.77
C VAL A 246 -10.34 -9.55 -21.59
N CYS A 247 -10.01 -10.59 -22.34
CA CYS A 247 -10.99 -11.42 -23.03
C CYS A 247 -11.32 -12.68 -22.23
N LYS A 248 -12.56 -13.17 -22.38
CA LYS A 248 -13.09 -14.39 -21.77
C LYS A 248 -13.90 -15.19 -22.79
N MET A 249 -13.71 -16.50 -22.80
CA MET A 249 -14.54 -17.45 -23.57
C MET A 249 -14.85 -18.68 -22.75
N LYS A 250 -15.87 -19.44 -23.15
CA LYS A 250 -16.17 -20.74 -22.54
C LYS A 250 -15.11 -21.75 -22.95
N ALA A 251 -14.60 -22.51 -21.99
CA ALA A 251 -13.62 -23.55 -22.26
C ALA A 251 -14.26 -24.77 -22.94
N THR A 252 -13.51 -25.44 -23.81
CA THR A 252 -14.01 -26.61 -24.54
C THR A 252 -13.92 -27.85 -23.65
N PRO A 253 -15.01 -28.60 -23.43
CA PRO A 253 -14.94 -29.85 -22.69
C PRO A 253 -14.11 -30.89 -23.46
N ALA A 254 -13.21 -31.61 -22.79
CA ALA A 254 -12.55 -32.78 -23.35
C ALA A 254 -13.60 -33.86 -23.63
N VAL A 255 -13.99 -33.97 -24.89
CA VAL A 255 -14.75 -35.15 -25.36
C VAL A 255 -13.81 -36.35 -25.24
N ARG A 256 -14.20 -37.37 -24.47
CA ARG A 256 -13.53 -38.67 -24.52
C ARG A 256 -13.73 -39.22 -25.93
N MET A 257 -12.66 -39.26 -26.73
CA MET A 257 -12.59 -40.09 -27.93
C MET A 257 -12.49 -41.56 -27.56
#